data_AF-A0A9P7G2E9-F1
#
_entry.id   AF-A0A9P7G2E9-F1
#
_cell.length_a   1.000
_cell.length_b   1.000
_cell.length_c   1.000
_cell.angle_alpha   90.00
_cell.angle_beta   90.00
_cell.angle_gamma   90.00
#
_symmetry.space_group_name_H-M   'P 1'
#
loop_
_entity.id
_entity.type
_entity.pdbx_description
1 polymer ?
#
loop_
_entity_poly.entity_id
_entity_poly.type
_entity_poly.pdbx_seq_one_letter_code
_entity_poly.pdbx_strand_id
1 'polypeptide(L)'
;MPSTSQGYTWVEKTTLLDSGYNSRVEGKLHIWEHFWVNYQPFILRRGYRLRPRYQPGWVASWLQGNPESESGPVEFAKLRRLAYESEDFLTPNKPELLDAVRVSDGRKVVMKWVETSTEELPVARYLSSEPLASEPHNHAVPVIDVLPLPDDDTIAILVMPLLLPLKTLPFRYVAEFAEAVRQYLHVRHYVLLWPPSK
;
A
#
# COMPACT_ATOMS: atom_id res chain seq x y z
N MET A 1 1.65 -33.03 -16.75
CA MET A 1 2.24 -31.68 -16.65
C MET A 1 2.07 -31.23 -15.22
N PRO A 2 3.13 -31.07 -14.41
CA PRO A 2 2.94 -30.77 -13.00
C PRO A 2 2.73 -29.27 -12.79
N SER A 3 1.58 -28.93 -12.24
CA SER A 3 1.24 -27.64 -11.66
C SER A 3 2.10 -27.38 -10.43
N THR A 4 2.81 -26.26 -10.39
CA THR A 4 3.52 -25.80 -9.19
C THR A 4 2.77 -24.61 -8.61
N SER A 5 1.72 -24.89 -7.84
CA SER A 5 1.12 -23.92 -6.92
C SER A 5 2.04 -23.80 -5.70
N GLN A 6 2.99 -22.87 -5.73
CA GLN A 6 3.83 -22.55 -4.59
C GLN A 6 3.03 -21.63 -3.65
N GLY A 7 2.34 -22.23 -2.68
CA GLY A 7 1.76 -21.49 -1.57
C GLY A 7 2.87 -20.90 -0.70
N TYR A 8 2.87 -19.57 -0.55
CA TYR A 8 3.79 -18.87 0.33
C TYR A 8 3.30 -18.98 1.78
N THR A 9 4.03 -19.72 2.60
CA THR A 9 3.79 -19.82 4.05
C THR A 9 4.43 -18.64 4.78
N TRP A 10 3.66 -17.99 5.65
CA TRP A 10 4.06 -16.83 6.44
C TRP A 10 5.17 -17.18 7.44
N VAL A 11 6.37 -16.65 7.23
CA VAL A 11 7.50 -16.81 8.16
C VAL A 11 7.35 -15.86 9.36
N GLU A 12 7.64 -16.38 10.56
CA GLU A 12 7.43 -15.76 11.87
C GLU A 12 8.08 -14.37 12.05
N LYS A 13 7.37 -13.50 12.76
CA LYS A 13 7.54 -12.04 12.83
C LYS A 13 8.79 -11.51 13.58
N THR A 14 9.69 -12.35 14.11
CA THR A 14 10.62 -11.90 15.17
C THR A 14 12.10 -11.86 14.78
N THR A 15 12.49 -12.24 13.56
CA THR A 15 13.90 -12.23 13.08
C THR A 15 14.20 -11.19 11.99
N LEU A 16 13.22 -10.35 11.62
CA LEU A 16 13.28 -9.47 10.43
C LEU A 16 13.85 -8.06 10.67
N LEU A 17 14.13 -7.66 11.91
CA LEU A 17 14.44 -6.26 12.21
C LEU A 17 15.90 -5.86 11.90
N ASP A 18 16.88 -6.76 12.02
CA ASP A 18 18.29 -6.43 11.76
C ASP A 18 18.76 -6.76 10.33
N SER A 19 18.16 -7.74 9.64
CA SER A 19 18.54 -8.13 8.27
C SER A 19 17.86 -7.30 7.17
N GLY A 20 16.74 -6.64 7.48
CA GLY A 20 15.96 -5.86 6.52
C GLY A 20 16.53 -4.47 6.22
N TYR A 21 17.34 -3.90 7.11
CA TYR A 21 17.81 -2.53 6.95
C TYR A 21 18.94 -2.42 5.93
N ASN A 22 20.00 -3.22 6.10
CA ASN A 22 21.16 -3.20 5.21
C ASN A 22 20.81 -3.72 3.81
N SER A 23 19.90 -4.71 3.72
CA SER A 23 19.44 -5.25 2.44
C SER A 23 18.75 -4.21 1.55
N ARG A 24 18.01 -3.26 2.13
CA ARG A 24 17.43 -2.16 1.33
C ARG A 24 18.49 -1.24 0.75
N VAL A 25 19.54 -0.90 1.51
CA VAL A 25 20.65 -0.06 1.01
C VAL A 25 21.41 -0.78 -0.11
N GLU A 26 21.47 -2.10 -0.07
CA GLU A 26 21.99 -2.95 -1.16
C GLU A 26 21.04 -3.07 -2.35
N GLY A 27 19.91 -2.35 -2.37
CA GLY A 27 18.94 -2.39 -3.46
C GLY A 27 18.06 -3.64 -3.49
N LYS A 28 18.02 -4.43 -2.41
CA LYS A 28 17.16 -5.61 -2.33
C LYS A 28 15.72 -5.23 -1.99
N LEU A 29 14.79 -6.00 -2.53
CA LEU A 29 13.38 -5.95 -2.19
C LEU A 29 13.12 -6.78 -0.92
N HIS A 30 12.17 -6.35 -0.11
CA HIS A 30 11.65 -7.18 0.96
C HIS A 30 10.72 -8.27 0.42
N ILE A 31 10.56 -9.36 1.17
CA ILE A 31 9.72 -10.51 0.78
C ILE A 31 8.28 -10.10 0.40
N TRP A 32 7.69 -9.15 1.14
CA TRP A 32 6.34 -8.66 0.88
C TRP A 32 6.24 -7.73 -0.34
N GLU A 33 7.35 -7.16 -0.81
CA GLU A 33 7.36 -6.29 -1.99
C GLU A 33 7.21 -7.09 -3.28
N HIS A 34 7.55 -8.38 -3.26
CA HIS A 34 7.41 -9.26 -4.41
C HIS A 34 5.96 -9.39 -4.88
N PHE A 35 4.98 -9.33 -3.98
CA PHE A 35 3.57 -9.28 -4.36
C PHE A 35 3.31 -8.15 -5.37
N TRP A 36 3.75 -6.94 -5.03
CA TRP A 36 3.54 -5.76 -5.86
C TRP A 36 4.31 -5.80 -7.18
N VAL A 37 5.54 -6.34 -7.17
CA VAL A 37 6.33 -6.54 -8.39
C VAL A 37 5.66 -7.55 -9.33
N ASN A 38 5.22 -8.69 -8.79
CA ASN A 38 4.59 -9.76 -9.57
C ASN A 38 3.31 -9.26 -10.27
N TYR A 39 2.50 -8.47 -9.55
CA TYR A 39 1.25 -7.92 -10.09
C TYR A 39 1.40 -6.57 -10.81
N GLN A 40 2.59 -5.99 -10.85
CA GLN A 40 2.82 -4.69 -11.48
C GLN A 40 2.31 -4.62 -12.93
N PRO A 41 2.58 -5.61 -13.81
CA PRO A 41 2.09 -5.55 -15.19
C PRO A 41 0.56 -5.56 -15.27
N PHE A 42 -0.11 -6.31 -14.39
CA PHE A 42 -1.57 -6.32 -14.30
C PHE A 42 -2.12 -4.99 -13.82
N ILE A 43 -1.55 -4.44 -12.74
CA ILE A 43 -1.94 -3.16 -12.15
C ILE A 43 -1.79 -2.03 -13.18
N LEU A 44 -0.70 -2.04 -13.96
CA LEU A 44 -0.48 -1.08 -15.05
C LEU A 44 -1.54 -1.19 -16.14
N ARG A 45 -1.89 -2.42 -16.58
CA ARG A 45 -2.96 -2.63 -17.55
C ARG A 45 -4.32 -2.16 -17.06
N ARG A 46 -4.56 -2.18 -15.74
CA ARG A 46 -5.77 -1.63 -15.10
C ARG A 46 -5.75 -0.10 -14.96
N GLY A 47 -4.68 0.57 -15.42
CA GLY A 47 -4.60 2.02 -15.47
C GLY A 47 -3.94 2.65 -14.25
N TYR A 48 -3.11 1.91 -13.51
CA TYR A 48 -2.41 2.42 -12.33
C TYR A 48 -0.91 2.12 -12.39
N ARG A 49 -0.10 3.14 -12.17
CA ARG A 49 1.36 3.05 -12.26
C ARG A 49 1.96 3.05 -10.86
N LEU A 50 2.66 1.97 -10.52
CA LEU A 50 3.47 1.86 -9.31
C LEU A 50 4.80 2.64 -9.46
N ARG A 51 5.42 2.97 -8.33
CA ARG A 51 6.75 3.60 -8.27
C ARG A 51 7.82 2.74 -8.96
N PRO A 52 8.94 3.33 -9.42
CA PRO A 52 10.02 2.62 -10.11
C PRO A 52 10.49 1.35 -9.40
N ARG A 53 10.57 1.36 -8.06
CA ARG A 53 10.95 0.22 -7.21
C ARG A 53 10.20 -1.08 -7.53
N TYR A 54 8.94 -0.96 -7.93
CA TYR A 54 8.06 -2.11 -8.18
C TYR A 54 7.96 -2.49 -9.65
N GLN A 55 8.72 -1.83 -10.53
CA GLN A 55 8.78 -2.16 -11.95
C GLN A 55 9.65 -3.40 -12.17
N PRO A 56 9.27 -4.33 -13.08
CA PRO A 56 10.11 -5.45 -13.44
C PRO A 56 11.50 -5.01 -13.89
N GLY A 57 12.56 -5.62 -13.33
CA GLY A 57 13.94 -5.27 -13.66
C GLY A 57 14.45 -3.97 -13.02
N TRP A 58 13.75 -3.42 -12.03
CA TRP A 58 14.23 -2.26 -11.28
C TRP A 58 15.62 -2.49 -10.69
N VAL A 59 16.46 -1.47 -10.83
CA VAL A 59 17.77 -1.34 -10.17
C VAL A 59 17.72 -0.08 -9.33
N ALA A 60 18.10 -0.18 -8.06
CA ALA A 60 18.12 0.95 -7.14
C ALA A 60 18.87 2.16 -7.70
N SER A 61 18.22 3.33 -7.68
CA SER A 61 18.75 4.56 -8.27
C SER A 61 20.13 4.95 -7.72
N TRP A 62 20.37 4.74 -6.42
CA TRP A 62 21.64 5.06 -5.75
C TRP A 62 22.78 4.07 -6.05
N LEU A 63 22.50 2.95 -6.73
CA LEU A 63 23.52 2.02 -7.21
C LEU A 63 23.91 2.28 -8.68
N GLN A 64 23.10 3.06 -9.40
CA GLN A 64 23.36 3.38 -10.80
C GLN A 64 24.46 4.46 -10.89
N GLY A 65 25.67 4.06 -11.29
CA GLY A 65 26.81 4.97 -11.46
C GLY A 65 27.96 4.79 -10.48
N ASN A 66 27.93 3.77 -9.61
CA ASN A 66 29.01 3.48 -8.66
C ASN A 66 29.39 1.98 -8.77
N PRO A 67 30.10 1.57 -9.85
CA PRO A 67 30.25 0.15 -10.23
C PRO A 67 31.13 -0.68 -9.31
N GLU A 68 31.91 -0.04 -8.44
CA GLU A 68 32.92 -0.70 -7.61
C GLU A 68 32.79 -0.23 -6.16
N SER A 69 31.89 -0.87 -5.40
CA SER A 69 31.93 -0.77 -3.94
C SER A 69 32.79 -1.93 -3.44
N GLU A 70 34.10 -1.73 -3.36
CA GLU A 70 34.93 -2.51 -2.44
C GLU A 70 34.33 -2.37 -1.03
N SER A 71 34.07 -3.50 -0.40
CA SER A 71 33.32 -3.65 0.85
C SER A 71 34.01 -2.98 2.04
N GLY A 72 33.83 -1.67 2.18
CA GLY A 72 34.36 -0.86 3.29
C GLY A 72 33.26 -0.07 4.02
N PRO A 73 33.43 0.21 5.33
CA PRO A 73 32.42 0.92 6.13
C PRO A 73 32.16 2.36 5.66
N VAL A 74 33.13 2.99 4.99
CA VAL A 74 33.00 4.37 4.43
C VAL A 74 32.05 4.39 3.22
N GLU A 75 32.14 3.39 2.34
CA GLU A 75 31.28 3.34 1.14
C GLU A 75 29.84 2.99 1.50
N PHE A 76 29.63 2.16 2.52
CA PHE A 76 28.28 1.86 3.02
C PHE A 76 27.57 3.10 3.58
N ALA A 77 28.28 3.97 4.30
CA ALA A 77 27.70 5.23 4.80
C ALA A 77 27.31 6.18 3.66
N LYS A 78 28.10 6.23 2.58
CA LYS A 78 27.80 7.01 1.36
C LYS A 78 26.58 6.44 0.62
N LEU A 79 26.54 5.13 0.37
CA LEU A 79 25.38 4.47 -0.25
C LEU A 79 24.10 4.68 0.56
N ARG A 80 24.19 4.56 1.88
CA ARG A 80 23.07 4.82 2.79
C ARG A 80 22.53 6.24 2.63
N ARG A 81 23.42 7.25 2.56
CA ARG A 81 23.01 8.63 2.35
C ARG A 81 22.29 8.80 1.02
N LEU A 82 22.87 8.29 -0.07
CA LEU A 82 22.26 8.38 -1.41
C LEU A 82 20.90 7.69 -1.44
N ALA A 83 20.79 6.50 -0.84
CA ALA A 83 19.53 5.79 -0.69
C ALA A 83 18.47 6.63 0.03
N TYR A 84 18.81 7.31 1.13
CA TYR A 84 17.85 8.18 1.84
C TYR A 84 17.38 9.39 1.04
N GLU A 85 18.17 9.85 0.08
CA GLU A 85 17.82 10.95 -0.82
C GLU A 85 16.96 10.47 -2.01
N SER A 86 16.85 9.16 -2.22
CA SER A 86 16.14 8.52 -3.32
C SER A 86 14.69 8.12 -3.00
N GLU A 87 13.74 8.50 -3.86
CA GLU A 87 12.31 8.15 -3.70
C GLU A 87 12.05 6.64 -3.72
N ASP A 88 12.79 5.89 -4.54
CA ASP A 88 12.70 4.43 -4.68
C ASP A 88 13.34 3.65 -3.51
N PHE A 89 13.85 4.35 -2.50
CA PHE A 89 14.21 3.77 -1.21
C PHE A 89 13.02 3.70 -0.23
N LEU A 90 11.98 4.52 -0.44
CA LEU A 90 10.81 4.55 0.42
C LEU A 90 10.02 3.24 0.30
N THR A 91 9.72 2.61 1.42
CA THR A 91 8.86 1.41 1.49
C THR A 91 7.61 1.73 2.29
N PRO A 92 6.46 1.14 1.97
CA PRO A 92 5.26 1.32 2.77
C PRO A 92 5.46 0.78 4.19
N ASN A 93 4.80 1.40 5.17
CA ASN A 93 4.85 0.97 6.57
C ASN A 93 4.10 -0.35 6.81
N LYS A 94 3.27 -0.76 5.86
CA LYS A 94 2.42 -1.95 5.91
C LYS A 94 2.59 -2.72 4.61
N PRO A 95 2.82 -4.05 4.64
CA PRO A 95 3.03 -4.85 3.44
C PRO A 95 1.81 -4.82 2.51
N GLU A 96 0.62 -4.64 3.07
CA GLU A 96 -0.64 -4.60 2.35
C GLU A 96 -0.97 -3.28 1.68
N LEU A 97 -0.19 -2.22 1.90
CA LEU A 97 -0.43 -0.90 1.31
C LEU A 97 0.67 -0.53 0.33
N LEU A 98 0.30 0.07 -0.81
CA LEU A 98 1.25 0.70 -1.71
C LEU A 98 0.64 1.90 -2.42
N ASP A 99 1.40 2.99 -2.54
CA ASP A 99 0.99 4.15 -3.32
C ASP A 99 1.14 3.91 -4.84
N ALA A 100 0.24 4.51 -5.61
CA ALA A 100 0.27 4.45 -7.06
C ALA A 100 -0.24 5.76 -7.68
N VAL A 101 -0.05 5.90 -8.98
CA VAL A 101 -0.60 7.01 -9.76
C VAL A 101 -1.61 6.46 -10.76
N ARG A 102 -2.84 6.95 -10.72
CA ARG A 102 -3.85 6.63 -11.74
C ARG A 102 -3.44 7.29 -13.05
N VAL A 103 -3.33 6.50 -14.11
CA VAL A 103 -2.76 6.93 -15.40
C VAL A 103 -3.67 7.93 -16.11
N SER A 104 -5.00 7.81 -15.95
CA SER A 104 -5.97 8.63 -16.67
C SER A 104 -5.97 10.11 -16.28
N ASP A 105 -5.66 10.43 -15.02
CA ASP A 105 -5.78 11.78 -14.46
C ASP A 105 -4.58 12.22 -13.62
N GLY A 106 -3.56 11.36 -13.46
CA GLY A 106 -2.37 11.64 -12.66
C GLY A 106 -2.60 11.69 -11.15
N ARG A 107 -3.80 11.33 -10.65
CA ARG A 107 -4.10 11.39 -9.21
C ARG A 107 -3.32 10.31 -8.45
N LYS A 108 -2.82 10.69 -7.28
CA LYS A 108 -2.20 9.75 -6.33
C LYS A 108 -3.29 8.96 -5.61
N VAL A 109 -3.11 7.65 -5.58
CA VAL A 109 -4.00 6.70 -4.91
C VAL A 109 -3.19 5.81 -3.99
N VAL A 110 -3.87 5.15 -3.06
CA VAL A 110 -3.32 4.04 -2.31
C VAL A 110 -4.02 2.76 -2.74
N MET A 111 -3.24 1.72 -2.90
CA MET A 111 -3.68 0.36 -3.17
C MET A 111 -3.57 -0.44 -1.89
N LYS A 112 -4.62 -1.17 -1.55
CA LYS A 112 -4.62 -2.10 -0.42
C LYS A 112 -5.01 -3.49 -0.91
N TRP A 113 -4.16 -4.50 -0.75
CA TRP A 113 -4.62 -5.87 -0.94
C TRP A 113 -5.40 -6.33 0.30
N VAL A 114 -6.51 -7.03 0.08
CA VAL A 114 -7.43 -7.52 1.10
C VAL A 114 -7.84 -8.96 0.80
N GLU A 115 -8.06 -9.75 1.85
CA GLU A 115 -8.57 -11.11 1.73
C GLU A 115 -10.07 -11.09 1.41
N THR A 116 -10.45 -11.76 0.33
CA THR A 116 -11.85 -11.82 -0.16
C THR A 116 -12.76 -12.63 0.77
N SER A 117 -12.20 -13.48 1.62
CA SER A 117 -12.89 -14.25 2.65
C SER A 117 -13.31 -13.41 3.86
N THR A 118 -12.83 -12.16 3.96
CA THR A 118 -13.13 -11.26 5.09
C THR A 118 -14.22 -10.26 4.73
N GLU A 119 -14.82 -9.66 5.76
CA GLU A 119 -15.84 -8.63 5.60
C GLU A 119 -15.29 -7.27 5.14
N GLU A 120 -13.96 -7.12 4.99
CA GLU A 120 -13.38 -5.81 4.64
C GLU A 120 -13.83 -5.35 3.24
N LEU A 121 -13.74 -6.22 2.24
CA LEU A 121 -14.15 -5.92 0.86
C LEU A 121 -15.67 -5.61 0.75
N PRO A 122 -16.60 -6.45 1.26
CA PRO A 122 -18.02 -6.16 1.14
C PRO A 122 -18.42 -4.88 1.90
N VAL A 123 -17.89 -4.65 3.11
CA VAL A 123 -18.17 -3.42 3.87
C VAL A 123 -17.64 -2.18 3.15
N ALA A 124 -16.41 -2.21 2.63
CA ALA A 124 -15.83 -1.09 1.91
C ALA A 124 -16.61 -0.75 0.63
N ARG A 125 -17.07 -1.77 -0.11
CA ARG A 125 -17.93 -1.60 -1.29
C ARG A 125 -19.29 -1.02 -0.91
N TYR A 126 -19.92 -1.53 0.14
CA TYR A 126 -21.22 -1.03 0.59
C TYR A 126 -21.17 0.44 0.97
N LEU A 127 -20.18 0.83 1.79
CA LEU A 127 -19.99 2.21 2.21
C LEU A 127 -19.62 3.14 1.03
N SER A 128 -19.13 2.58 -0.08
CA SER A 128 -18.79 3.33 -1.30
C SER A 128 -19.87 3.25 -2.38
N SER A 129 -21.02 2.63 -2.10
CA SER A 129 -22.14 2.48 -3.03
C SER A 129 -23.26 3.46 -2.72
N GLU A 130 -24.02 3.86 -3.74
CA GLU A 130 -25.21 4.70 -3.53
C GLU A 130 -26.30 3.93 -2.76
N PRO A 131 -27.05 4.60 -1.86
CA PRO A 131 -27.04 6.04 -1.58
C PRO A 131 -25.97 6.50 -0.58
N LEU A 132 -25.22 5.57 0.04
CA LEU A 132 -24.28 5.88 1.11
C LEU A 132 -23.08 6.69 0.63
N ALA A 133 -22.62 6.48 -0.60
CA ALA A 133 -21.52 7.24 -1.18
C ALA A 133 -21.80 8.75 -1.24
N SER A 134 -23.06 9.14 -1.46
CA SER A 134 -23.51 10.53 -1.50
C SER A 134 -24.01 11.06 -0.15
N GLU A 135 -24.04 10.23 0.90
CA GLU A 135 -24.57 10.63 2.20
C GLU A 135 -23.58 11.53 2.97
N PRO A 136 -23.95 12.77 3.35
CA PRO A 136 -23.03 13.72 4.00
C PRO A 136 -22.40 13.24 5.31
N HIS A 137 -23.03 12.30 6.02
CA HIS A 137 -22.53 11.73 7.28
C HIS A 137 -21.68 10.47 7.09
N ASN A 138 -21.55 9.97 5.86
CA ASN A 138 -20.64 8.88 5.55
C ASN A 138 -19.22 9.42 5.35
N HIS A 139 -18.40 9.29 6.39
CA HIS A 139 -16.98 9.68 6.35
C HIS A 139 -16.05 8.49 6.10
N ALA A 140 -16.58 7.37 5.59
CA ALA A 140 -15.74 6.26 5.16
C ALA A 140 -14.87 6.68 3.97
N VAL A 141 -13.67 6.11 3.90
CA VAL A 141 -12.79 6.34 2.74
C VAL A 141 -13.43 5.67 1.53
N PRO A 142 -13.71 6.41 0.44
CA PRO A 142 -14.37 5.83 -0.72
C PRO A 142 -13.43 4.88 -1.47
N VAL A 143 -13.98 3.77 -1.95
CA VAL A 143 -13.34 2.86 -2.89
C VAL A 143 -13.53 3.40 -4.30
N ILE A 144 -12.43 3.72 -4.97
CA ILE A 144 -12.41 4.22 -6.36
C ILE A 144 -12.56 3.07 -7.34
N ASP A 145 -11.90 1.94 -7.05
CA ASP A 145 -11.85 0.77 -7.92
C ASP A 145 -11.54 -0.48 -7.08
N VAL A 146 -11.92 -1.65 -7.59
CA VAL A 146 -11.57 -2.94 -7.02
C VAL A 146 -11.00 -3.82 -8.12
N LEU A 147 -9.80 -4.35 -7.89
CA LEU A 147 -9.07 -5.18 -8.84
C LEU A 147 -8.95 -6.60 -8.26
N PRO A 148 -9.83 -7.53 -8.63
CA PRO A 148 -9.60 -8.96 -8.40
C PRO A 148 -8.30 -9.38 -9.10
N LEU A 149 -7.50 -10.24 -8.48
CA LEU A 149 -6.29 -10.75 -9.12
C LEU A 149 -6.65 -11.73 -10.24
N PRO A 150 -5.84 -11.81 -11.32
CA PRO A 150 -6.14 -12.65 -12.47
C PRO A 150 -5.97 -14.16 -12.21
N ASP A 151 -5.25 -14.53 -11.16
CA ASP A 151 -4.80 -15.89 -10.85
C ASP A 151 -5.04 -16.29 -9.37
N ASP A 152 -5.65 -15.42 -8.57
CA ASP A 152 -5.92 -15.66 -7.15
C ASP A 152 -7.23 -15.00 -6.71
N ASP A 153 -8.25 -15.83 -6.45
CA ASP A 153 -9.57 -15.37 -5.98
C ASP A 153 -9.59 -15.06 -4.48
N THR A 154 -8.53 -15.35 -3.73
CA THR A 154 -8.44 -15.13 -2.28
C THR A 154 -8.06 -13.70 -1.92
N ILE A 155 -7.53 -12.94 -2.87
CA ILE A 155 -7.08 -11.57 -2.68
C ILE A 155 -7.70 -10.64 -3.73
N ALA A 156 -8.09 -9.44 -3.30
CA ALA A 156 -8.44 -8.34 -4.18
C ALA A 156 -7.66 -7.08 -3.79
N ILE A 157 -7.40 -6.19 -4.75
CA ILE A 157 -6.79 -4.89 -4.49
C ILE A 157 -7.88 -3.81 -4.48
N LEU A 158 -8.06 -3.14 -3.35
CA LEU A 158 -8.83 -1.91 -3.23
C LEU A 158 -7.98 -0.72 -3.67
N VAL A 159 -8.54 0.15 -4.51
CA VAL A 159 -7.94 1.44 -4.85
C VAL A 159 -8.72 2.53 -4.14
N MET A 160 -8.01 3.35 -3.35
CA MET A 160 -8.58 4.40 -2.51
C MET A 160 -7.81 5.71 -2.69
N PRO A 161 -8.37 6.87 -2.32
CA PRO A 161 -7.62 8.12 -2.27
C PRO A 161 -6.42 8.02 -1.34
N LEU A 162 -5.29 8.62 -1.74
CA LEU A 162 -4.13 8.74 -0.85
C LEU A 162 -4.42 9.81 0.21
N LEU A 163 -4.54 9.40 1.48
CA LEU A 163 -4.81 10.29 2.60
C LEU A 163 -3.55 10.61 3.42
N LEU A 164 -3.58 11.74 4.11
CA LEU A 164 -2.53 12.12 5.05
C LEU A 164 -2.76 11.47 6.43
N PRO A 165 -1.70 11.02 7.12
CA PRO A 165 -1.83 10.57 8.51
C PRO A 165 -2.42 11.68 9.39
N LEU A 166 -3.36 11.32 10.27
CA LEU A 166 -4.03 12.28 11.17
C LEU A 166 -3.04 13.10 12.01
N LYS A 167 -1.93 12.47 12.44
CA LYS A 167 -0.88 13.11 13.25
C LYS A 167 0.00 14.10 12.48
N THR A 168 -0.07 14.12 11.14
CA THR A 168 0.77 15.00 10.32
C THR A 168 0.30 16.45 10.37
N LEU A 169 -1.00 16.68 10.57
CA LEU A 169 -1.58 18.02 10.72
C LEU A 169 -2.08 18.18 12.17
N PRO A 170 -1.31 18.84 13.06
CA PRO A 170 -1.77 19.05 14.43
C PRO A 170 -3.01 19.94 14.46
N PHE A 171 -3.98 19.60 15.30
CA PHE A 171 -5.12 20.46 15.59
C PHE A 171 -4.61 21.78 16.21
N ARG A 172 -4.96 22.90 15.59
CA ARG A 172 -4.64 24.25 16.05
C ARG A 172 -5.73 24.80 16.97
N TYR A 173 -6.97 24.34 16.79
CA TYR A 173 -8.13 24.78 17.55
C TYR A 173 -8.92 23.60 18.12
N VAL A 174 -9.53 23.79 19.29
CA VAL A 174 -10.43 22.80 19.92
C VAL A 174 -11.59 22.44 18.99
N ALA A 175 -12.08 23.39 18.20
CA ALA A 175 -13.13 23.16 17.23
C ALA A 175 -12.74 22.15 16.14
N GLU A 176 -11.49 22.16 15.67
CA GLU A 176 -11.02 21.19 14.66
C GLU A 176 -10.97 19.77 15.24
N PHE A 177 -10.55 19.64 16.50
CA PHE A 177 -10.57 18.37 17.21
C PHE A 177 -12.00 17.87 17.44
N ALA A 178 -12.89 18.75 17.92
CA ALA A 178 -14.30 18.41 18.14
C ALA A 178 -14.97 17.96 16.83
N GLU A 179 -14.67 18.61 15.72
CA GLU A 179 -15.16 18.23 14.40
C GLU A 179 -14.63 16.86 13.95
N ALA A 180 -13.33 16.58 14.14
CA ALA A 180 -12.77 15.26 13.84
C ALA A 180 -13.41 14.14 14.68
N VAL A 181 -13.66 14.39 15.97
CA VAL A 181 -14.37 13.45 16.86
C VAL A 181 -15.80 13.24 16.38
N ARG A 182 -16.51 14.30 16.01
CA ARG A 182 -17.88 14.22 15.50
C ARG A 182 -17.96 13.37 14.22
N GLN A 183 -17.07 13.60 13.26
CA GLN A 183 -16.98 12.81 12.03
C GLN A 183 -16.70 11.33 12.33
N TYR A 184 -15.78 11.04 13.26
CA TYR A 184 -15.49 9.68 13.68
C TYR A 184 -16.72 8.96 14.27
N LEU A 185 -17.55 9.67 15.04
CA LEU A 185 -18.75 9.10 15.65
C LEU A 185 -19.89 8.85 14.65
N HIS A 186 -20.01 9.64 13.58
CA HIS A 186 -21.03 9.42 12.55
C HIS A 186 -20.88 8.08 11.82
N VAL A 187 -19.63 7.70 11.50
CA VAL A 187 -19.34 6.44 10.80
C VAL A 187 -19.91 5.24 11.55
N ARG A 188 -19.95 5.32 12.90
CA ARG A 188 -20.43 4.25 13.75
C ARG A 188 -21.95 4.02 13.65
N HIS A 189 -22.73 5.04 13.33
CA HIS A 189 -24.19 4.90 13.18
C HIS A 189 -24.54 4.01 11.97
N TYR A 190 -23.82 4.15 10.86
CA TYR A 190 -24.08 3.38 9.63
C TYR A 190 -23.56 1.94 9.69
N VAL A 191 -22.42 1.71 10.34
CA VAL A 191 -21.89 0.35 10.54
C VAL A 191 -22.81 -0.49 11.45
N LEU A 192 -23.54 0.14 12.38
CA LEU A 192 -24.53 -0.55 13.22
C LEU A 192 -25.84 -0.89 12.49
N LEU A 193 -26.15 -0.21 11.39
CA LEU A 193 -27.31 -0.48 10.54
C LEU A 193 -27.03 -1.54 9.46
N TRP A 194 -25.78 -1.98 9.33
CA TRP A 194 -25.39 -3.09 8.46
C TRP A 194 -26.05 -4.39 8.94
N PRO A 195 -26.96 -5.00 8.17
CA PRO A 195 -27.50 -6.30 8.53
C PRO A 195 -26.39 -7.34 8.31
N PRO A 196 -26.11 -8.23 9.27
CA PRO A 196 -25.20 -9.34 9.02
C PRO A 196 -25.75 -10.20 7.88
N SER A 197 -24.87 -10.57 6.95
CA SER A 197 -25.11 -11.64 5.97
C SER A 197 -25.60 -12.88 6.72
N LYS A 198 -26.76 -13.43 6.32
CA LYS A 198 -27.22 -14.74 6.78
C LYS A 198 -26.34 -15.86 6.25
#